data_AF-A0A0D2V6H7-F1
#
_entry.id   AF-A0A0D2V6H7-F1
#
_cell.length_a   1.000
_cell.length_b   1.000
_cell.length_c   1.000
_cell.angle_alpha   90.00
_cell.angle_beta   90.00
_cell.angle_gamma   90.00
#
_symmetry.space_group_name_H-M   'P 1'
#
loop_
_entity.id
_entity.type
_entity.pdbx_description
1 polymer ?
#
loop_
_entity_poly.entity_id
_entity_poly.type
_entity_poly.pdbx_seq_one_letter_code
_entity_poly.pdbx_strand_id
1 'polypeptide(L)' 'MEEITQGVNNINLVADSLKKNRIQVSNTKKPLFFYVNLAKRYMQQHNEVELSALGMAIATVVTIAEILKNNGLAVEKTK' A
#
# COMPACT_ATOMS: atom_id res chain seq x y z
N MET A 1 29.16 13.71 -15.83
CA MET A 1 27.79 13.13 -15.86
C MET A 1 27.55 12.26 -14.63
N GLU A 2 28.05 12.70 -13.47
CA GLU A 2 28.05 11.94 -12.21
C GLU A 2 27.43 12.74 -11.05
N GLU A 3 27.14 14.04 -11.27
CA GLU A 3 26.58 14.92 -10.23
C GLU A 3 25.04 14.93 -10.21
N ILE A 4 24.39 14.46 -11.28
CA ILE A 4 22.91 14.47 -11.40
C ILE A 4 22.26 13.33 -10.59
N THR A 5 23.03 12.30 -10.23
CA THR A 5 22.54 11.13 -9.47
C THR A 5 22.52 11.36 -7.96
N GLN A 6 23.22 12.39 -7.46
CA GLN A 6 23.24 12.71 -6.03
C GLN A 6 22.03 13.56 -5.61
N GLY A 7 21.52 14.42 -6.51
CA GLY A 7 20.35 15.26 -6.24
C GLY A 7 19.02 14.50 -6.11
N VAL A 8 18.92 13.29 -6.66
CA VAL A 8 17.69 12.47 -6.59
C VAL A 8 17.60 11.61 -5.32
N ASN A 9 18.72 11.39 -4.61
CA ASN A 9 18.72 10.64 -3.36
C ASN A 9 18.31 11.49 -2.14
N ASN A 10 18.35 12.82 -2.25
CA ASN A 10 18.07 13.73 -1.13
C ASN A 10 16.64 14.30 -1.10
N ILE A 11 15.80 14.02 -2.12
CA ILE A 11 14.41 14.51 -2.17
C ILE A 11 13.45 13.60 -1.37
N ASN A 12 13.83 12.36 -1.06
CA ASN A 12 12.94 11.39 -0.40
C ASN A 12 13.18 11.16 1.10
N LEU A 13 14.12 11.87 1.72
CA LEU A 13 14.46 11.64 3.13
C LEU A 13 13.82 12.65 4.10
N VAL A 14 13.16 13.71 3.61
CA VAL A 14 12.71 14.84 4.45
C VAL A 14 11.19 15.13 4.35
N ALA A 15 10.43 14.44 3.48
CA ALA A 15 9.03 14.81 3.22
C ALA A 15 7.96 13.97 3.96
N ASP A 16 8.25 12.75 4.39
CA ASP A 16 7.25 11.92 5.06
C ASP A 16 7.92 11.10 6.16
N SER A 17 7.51 11.35 7.39
CA SER A 17 7.32 10.28 8.36
C SER A 17 6.45 9.21 7.69
N LEU A 18 7.10 8.29 6.96
CA LEU A 18 6.50 7.19 6.23
C LEU A 18 5.36 6.62 7.06
N LYS A 19 4.11 6.87 6.63
CA LYS A 19 2.95 6.11 7.10
C LYS A 19 3.28 4.65 6.84
N LYS A 20 3.77 3.96 7.88
CA LYS A 20 4.28 2.58 7.81
C LYS A 20 3.20 1.58 7.37
N ASN A 21 1.96 2.02 7.32
CA ASN A 21 0.77 1.26 6.97
C ASN A 21 0.25 1.48 5.54
N ARG A 22 1.03 2.07 4.63
CA ARG A 22 0.64 2.22 3.21
C ARG A 22 1.11 1.05 2.34
N ILE A 23 0.20 0.48 1.56
CA ILE A 23 0.49 -0.56 0.57
C ILE A 23 0.20 0.00 -0.83
N GLN A 24 1.22 -0.03 -1.68
CA GLN A 24 1.09 0.26 -3.11
C GLN A 24 0.95 -1.06 -3.87
N VAL A 25 -0.19 -1.21 -4.55
CA VAL A 25 -0.51 -2.40 -5.35
C VAL A 25 -0.13 -2.14 -6.80
N SER A 26 0.57 -3.11 -7.39
CA SER A 26 1.01 -3.10 -8.79
C SER A 26 0.62 -4.40 -9.48
N ASN A 27 0.56 -4.38 -10.81
CA ASN A 27 -0.11 -5.44 -11.58
C ASN A 27 0.76 -6.67 -11.91
N THR A 28 2.08 -6.64 -11.71
CA THR A 28 2.93 -7.50 -12.57
C THR A 28 3.61 -8.70 -11.92
N LYS A 29 3.62 -8.89 -10.60
CA LYS A 29 4.39 -10.03 -10.00
C LYS A 29 3.88 -10.62 -8.70
N LYS A 30 3.02 -9.94 -7.95
CA LYS A 30 2.58 -10.39 -6.63
C LYS A 30 1.18 -11.02 -6.73
N PRO A 31 0.98 -12.23 -6.17
CA PRO A 31 -0.34 -12.85 -6.15
C PRO A 31 -1.30 -12.02 -5.28
N LEU A 32 -2.60 -12.09 -5.56
CA LEU A 32 -3.62 -11.34 -4.82
C LEU A 32 -3.49 -11.49 -3.30
N PHE A 33 -3.33 -12.73 -2.81
CA PHE A 33 -3.22 -13.04 -1.38
C PHE A 33 -1.95 -12.50 -0.70
N PHE A 34 -0.92 -12.14 -1.46
CA PHE A 34 0.25 -11.45 -0.89
C PHE A 34 -0.18 -10.13 -0.26
N TYR A 35 -0.96 -9.33 -0.98
CA TYR A 35 -1.43 -8.03 -0.50
C TYR A 35 -2.46 -8.17 0.61
N VAL A 36 -3.35 -9.17 0.53
CA VAL A 36 -4.31 -9.48 1.60
C VAL A 36 -3.58 -9.80 2.90
N ASN A 37 -2.55 -10.65 2.86
CA ASN A 37 -1.78 -11.01 4.06
C ASN A 37 -0.94 -9.86 4.58
N LEU A 38 -0.36 -9.04 3.69
CA LEU A 38 0.36 -7.84 4.09
C LEU A 38 -0.57 -6.83 4.78
N ALA A 39 -1.78 -6.63 4.25
CA ALA A 39 -2.78 -5.76 4.85
C ALA A 39 -3.18 -6.23 6.25
N LYS A 40 -3.39 -7.54 6.45
CA LYS A 40 -3.63 -8.11 7.79
C LYS A 40 -2.50 -7.77 8.77
N ARG A 41 -1.25 -7.95 8.35
CA ARG A 41 -0.08 -7.64 9.18
C ARG A 41 -0.01 -6.14 9.51
N TYR A 42 -0.27 -5.26 8.56
CA TYR A 42 -0.22 -3.82 8.78
C TYR A 42 -1.36 -3.34 9.69
N MET A 43 -2.57 -3.88 9.55
CA MET A 43 -3.67 -3.60 10.47
C MET A 43 -3.36 -4.07 11.90
N GLN A 44 -2.65 -5.19 12.08
CA GLN A 44 -2.21 -5.64 13.41
C GLN A 44 -1.14 -4.72 14.04
N GLN A 45 -0.28 -4.12 13.22
CA GLN A 45 0.82 -3.26 13.69
C GLN A 45 0.43 -1.79 13.86
N HIS A 46 -0.54 -1.32 13.08
CA HIS A 46 -0.86 0.10 12.92
C HIS A 46 -2.36 0.42 13.05
N ASN A 47 -3.21 -0.55 13.40
CA ASN A 47 -4.69 -0.48 13.50
C ASN A 47 -5.44 -0.16 12.20
N GLU A 48 -4.79 0.46 11.23
CA GLU A 48 -5.34 0.81 9.93
C GLU A 48 -4.32 0.52 8.83
N VAL A 49 -4.81 0.37 7.60
CA VAL A 49 -3.99 0.18 6.40
C VAL A 49 -4.51 1.07 5.28
N GLU A 50 -3.60 1.69 4.53
CA GLU A 50 -3.91 2.52 3.36
C GLU A 50 -3.55 1.74 2.09
N LEU A 51 -4.53 1.44 1.24
CA LEU A 51 -4.32 0.77 -0.03
C LEU A 51 -4.32 1.79 -1.17
N SER A 52 -3.34 1.70 -2.06
CA SER A 52 -3.21 2.61 -3.21
C SER A 52 -2.82 1.85 -4.48
N ALA A 53 -3.36 2.27 -5.63
CA ALA A 53 -3.06 1.69 -6.93
C ALA A 53 -3.29 2.71 -8.05
N LEU A 54 -2.73 2.41 -9.23
CA LEU A 54 -2.91 3.19 -10.45
C LEU A 54 -3.24 2.26 -11.63
N GLY A 55 -4.07 2.75 -12.55
CA GLY A 55 -4.44 2.04 -13.78
C GLY A 55 -5.06 0.67 -13.50
N MET A 56 -4.55 -0.36 -14.17
CA MET A 56 -5.10 -1.73 -14.07
C MET A 56 -5.05 -2.33 -12.66
N ALA A 57 -4.17 -1.85 -11.78
CA ALA A 57 -4.06 -2.36 -10.42
C ALA A 57 -5.20 -1.88 -9.49
N ILE A 58 -6.03 -0.92 -9.92
CA ILE A 58 -7.17 -0.42 -9.15
C ILE A 58 -8.15 -1.56 -8.85
N ALA A 59 -8.44 -2.42 -9.82
CA ALA A 59 -9.31 -3.58 -9.64
C ALA A 59 -8.80 -4.49 -8.51
N THR A 60 -7.50 -4.76 -8.48
CA THR A 60 -6.87 -5.58 -7.43
C THR A 60 -7.05 -4.96 -6.05
N VAL A 61 -6.90 -3.64 -5.89
CA VAL A 61 -7.15 -2.95 -4.62
C VAL A 61 -8.59 -3.10 -4.16
N VAL A 62 -9.55 -2.93 -5.08
CA VAL A 62 -10.98 -3.11 -4.78
C VAL A 62 -11.23 -4.53 -4.29
N THR A 63 -10.70 -5.53 -4.98
CA THR A 63 -10.83 -6.94 -4.59
C THR A 63 -10.19 -7.21 -3.21
N ILE A 64 -9.02 -6.65 -2.91
CA ILE A 64 -8.38 -6.80 -1.59
C ILE A 64 -9.29 -6.20 -0.50
N ALA A 65 -9.82 -4.99 -0.72
CA ALA A 65 -10.70 -4.33 0.23
C ALA A 65 -12.00 -5.14 0.47
N GLU A 66 -12.60 -5.68 -0.59
CA GLU A 66 -13.78 -6.55 -0.50
C GLU A 66 -13.49 -7.85 0.26
N ILE A 67 -12.36 -8.51 -0.01
CA ILE A 67 -11.95 -9.72 0.73
C ILE A 67 -11.79 -9.41 2.22
N LEU A 68 -11.19 -8.28 2.59
CA LEU A 68 -11.01 -7.92 3.99
C LEU A 68 -12.35 -7.60 4.67
N LYS A 69 -13.25 -6.86 4.00
CA LYS A 69 -14.59 -6.54 4.52
C LYS A 69 -15.48 -7.77 4.66
N ASN A 70 -15.56 -8.62 3.63
CA ASN A 70 -16.42 -9.81 3.62
C ASN A 70 -16.00 -10.86 4.66
N ASN A 71 -14.71 -10.90 5.01
CA ASN A 71 -14.20 -11.78 6.07
C ASN A 71 -14.28 -11.14 7.47
N GLY A 72 -14.87 -9.96 7.63
CA GLY A 72 -14.96 -9.24 8.92
C GLY A 72 -13.61 -8.79 9.49
N LEU A 73 -12.58 -8.65 8.65
CA LEU A 73 -11.21 -8.31 9.08
C LEU A 73 -10.93 -6.80 9.07
N ALA A 74 -11.71 -6.04 8.32
CA ALA A 74 -11.53 -4.60 8.20
C ALA A 74 -12.88 -3.91 7.96
N VAL A 75 -12.95 -2.64 8.36
CA VAL A 75 -14.04 -1.73 8.02
C VAL A 75 -13.47 -0.57 7.22
N GLU A 76 -14.27 -0.03 6.31
CA GLU A 76 -13.90 1.17 5.58
C GLU A 76 -13.92 2.38 6.51
N LYS A 77 -12.86 3.18 6.47
CA LYS A 77 -12.79 4.45 7.19
C LYS A 77 -13.12 5.57 6.23
N THR A 78 -14.36 6.06 6.29
CA THR A 78 -14.75 7.30 5.62
C THR A 78 -14.08 8.46 6.35
N LYS A 79 -13.44 9.36 5.61
CA LYS A 79 -12.78 10.55 6.16
C LYS A 79 -13.73 11.74 6.15
#